data_AF-A0A6B0WYL9-F1
#
_entry.id   AF-A0A6B0WYL9-F1
#
_cell.length_a   1.000
_cell.length_b   1.000
_cell.length_c   1.000
_cell.angle_alpha   90.00
_cell.angle_beta   90.00
_cell.angle_gamma   90.00
#
_symmetry.space_group_name_H-M   'P 1'
#
loop_
_entity.id
_entity.type
_entity.pdbx_description
1 polymer ?
#
loop_
_entity_poly.entity_id
_entity_poly.type
_entity_poly.pdbx_seq_one_letter_code
_entity_poly.pdbx_strand_id
1 'polypeptide(L)'
;MTLNFFKPFAEYVYPHRWKIFWGLMLLLGTQVVQALVPLLMKWAIDTAKAGLDAGDLTGDVVDTITGSPMGDLQMYGALMVVLGIAQWGMSFGMRWFIASASRFIERDIRTIYVRHIVRLPLSFFQAQRVGDLMARATNDVEAIQRF
;
A
#
# COMPACT_ATOMS: atom_id res chain seq x y z
N MET A 1 -4.78 -30.56 -14.74
CA MET A 1 -3.51 -29.81 -14.65
C MET A 1 -3.81 -28.48 -13.97
N THR A 2 -3.40 -28.29 -12.71
CA THR A 2 -3.49 -26.98 -12.05
C THR A 2 -2.34 -26.11 -12.56
N LEU A 3 -2.59 -25.35 -13.63
CA LEU A 3 -1.62 -24.37 -14.15
C LEU A 3 -1.44 -23.28 -13.09
N ASN A 4 -0.43 -23.44 -12.25
CA ASN A 4 -0.08 -22.44 -11.26
C ASN A 4 0.69 -21.33 -11.99
N PHE A 5 -0.05 -20.36 -12.54
CA PHE A 5 0.46 -19.25 -13.36
C PHE A 5 1.61 -18.48 -12.70
N PHE A 6 1.68 -18.47 -11.36
CA PHE A 6 2.67 -17.72 -10.59
C PHE A 6 4.01 -18.45 -10.40
N LYS A 7 4.06 -19.76 -10.64
CA LYS A 7 5.26 -20.58 -10.38
C LYS A 7 6.50 -20.13 -11.18
N PRO A 8 6.40 -19.74 -12.48
CA PRO A 8 7.52 -19.21 -13.24
C PRO A 8 8.02 -17.84 -12.75
N PHE A 9 7.12 -17.04 -12.16
CA PHE A 9 7.43 -15.69 -11.69
C PHE A 9 7.99 -15.67 -10.26
N ALA A 10 7.74 -16.73 -9.49
CA ALA A 10 8.14 -16.82 -8.09
C ALA A 10 9.65 -16.58 -7.91
N GLU A 11 10.49 -17.13 -8.80
CA GLU A 11 11.95 -16.98 -8.76
C GLU A 11 12.40 -15.51 -8.80
N TYR A 12 11.70 -14.66 -9.57
CA TYR A 12 12.01 -13.22 -9.69
C TYR A 12 11.44 -12.39 -8.53
N VAL A 13 10.36 -12.85 -7.91
CA VAL A 13 9.69 -12.18 -6.79
C VAL A 13 10.39 -12.46 -5.45
N TYR A 14 10.93 -13.68 -5.27
CA TYR A 14 11.58 -14.13 -4.02
C TYR A 14 12.66 -13.18 -3.46
N PRO A 15 13.59 -12.64 -4.27
CA PRO A 15 14.60 -11.69 -3.80
C PRO A 15 14.01 -10.41 -3.21
N HIS A 16 12.81 -10.04 -3.65
CA HIS A 16 12.12 -8.80 -3.28
C HIS A 16 11.01 -9.01 -2.24
N ARG A 17 10.88 -10.22 -1.68
CA ARG A 17 9.83 -10.59 -0.71
C ARG A 17 9.76 -9.67 0.51
N TRP A 18 10.89 -9.09 0.95
CA TRP A 18 10.92 -8.20 2.09
C TRP A 18 10.20 -6.87 1.81
N LYS A 19 10.36 -6.33 0.59
CA LYS A 19 9.65 -5.12 0.16
C LYS A 19 8.15 -5.39 0.04
N ILE A 20 7.77 -6.55 -0.48
CA ILE A 20 6.36 -6.97 -0.57
C ILE A 20 5.78 -7.17 0.83
N PHE A 21 6.52 -7.82 1.74
CA PHE A 21 6.12 -8.02 3.12
C PHE A 21 5.86 -6.68 3.84
N TRP A 22 6.79 -5.72 3.76
CA TRP A 22 6.56 -4.39 4.34
C TRP A 22 5.42 -3.63 3.67
N GLY A 23 5.29 -3.73 2.35
CA GLY A 23 4.15 -3.19 1.63
C GLY A 23 2.82 -3.75 2.14
N LEU A 24 2.73 -5.07 2.34
CA LEU A 24 1.55 -5.75 2.89
C LEU A 24 1.29 -5.39 4.35
N MET A 25 2.33 -5.32 5.18
CA MET A 25 2.20 -4.90 6.58
C MET A 25 1.67 -3.46 6.68
N LEU A 26 2.20 -2.55 5.86
CA LEU A 26 1.70 -1.18 5.81
C LEU A 26 0.28 -1.10 5.26
N LEU A 27 -0.07 -1.91 4.26
CA LEU A 27 -1.45 -2.02 3.77
C LEU A 27 -2.39 -2.42 4.90
N LEU A 28 -2.09 -3.48 5.66
CA LEU A 28 -2.91 -3.88 6.81
C LEU A 28 -2.98 -2.77 7.86
N GLY A 29 -1.86 -2.11 8.15
CA GLY A 29 -1.82 -0.94 9.01
C GLY A 29 -2.78 0.18 8.56
N THR A 30 -2.82 0.49 7.26
CA THR A 30 -3.77 1.48 6.72
C THR A 30 -5.22 1.08 6.92
N GLN A 31 -5.55 -0.22 6.84
CA GLN A 31 -6.92 -0.69 7.07
C GLN A 31 -7.31 -0.56 8.53
N VAL A 32 -6.39 -0.85 9.46
CA VAL A 32 -6.60 -0.65 10.89
C VAL A 32 -6.85 0.83 11.18
N VAL A 33 -6.01 1.74 10.66
CA VAL A 33 -6.21 3.18 10.89
C VAL A 33 -7.54 3.67 10.32
N GLN A 34 -7.92 3.23 9.11
CA GLN A 34 -9.22 3.57 8.53
C GLN A 34 -10.40 3.07 9.38
N ALA A 35 -10.27 1.92 10.03
CA ALA A 35 -11.29 1.40 10.93
C ALA A 35 -11.36 2.16 12.27
N LEU A 36 -10.27 2.79 12.71
CA LEU A 36 -10.24 3.60 13.94
C LEU A 36 -10.97 4.95 13.77
N VAL A 37 -10.98 5.53 12.57
CA VAL A 37 -11.61 6.84 12.32
C VAL A 37 -13.12 6.83 12.66
N PRO A 38 -13.95 5.87 12.21
CA PRO A 38 -15.35 5.78 12.63
C PRO A 38 -15.55 5.58 14.13
N LEU A 39 -14.66 4.81 14.80
CA LEU A 39 -14.74 4.58 16.24
C LEU A 39 -14.49 5.86 17.03
N LEU A 40 -13.49 6.65 16.63
CA LEU A 40 -13.26 7.97 17.21
C LEU A 40 -14.43 8.92 16.95
N MET A 41 -15.00 8.89 15.74
CA MET A 41 -16.17 9.70 15.41
C MET A 41 -17.36 9.34 16.30
N LYS A 42 -17.58 8.04 16.55
CA LYS A 42 -18.60 7.56 17.47
C LYS A 42 -18.40 8.14 18.87
N TRP A 43 -17.20 7.99 19.45
CA TRP A 43 -16.93 8.50 20.79
C TRP A 43 -17.06 10.02 20.89
N ALA A 44 -16.62 10.76 19.87
CA ALA A 44 -16.80 12.20 19.81
C ALA A 44 -18.29 12.60 19.82
N ILE A 45 -19.13 11.91 19.06
CA ILE A 45 -20.58 12.14 19.04
C ILE A 45 -21.23 11.78 20.38
N ASP A 46 -20.86 10.63 20.96
CA ASP A 46 -21.41 10.16 22.24
C ASP A 46 -21.09 11.15 23.37
N THR A 47 -19.84 11.64 23.45
CA THR A 47 -19.42 12.66 24.44
C THR A 47 -20.09 14.01 24.18
N ALA A 48 -20.19 14.45 22.92
CA ALA A 48 -20.85 15.71 22.58
C ALA A 48 -22.34 15.67 22.95
N LYS A 49 -23.02 14.56 22.68
CA LYS A 49 -24.43 14.39 23.04
C LYS A 49 -24.64 14.37 24.54
N ALA A 50 -23.80 13.65 25.30
CA ALA A 50 -23.88 13.61 26.75
C ALA A 50 -23.72 15.00 27.38
N GLY A 51 -22.79 15.83 26.88
CA GLY A 51 -22.62 17.20 27.36
C GLY A 51 -23.77 18.13 26.98
N LEU A 52 -24.38 17.95 25.80
CA LEU A 52 -25.59 18.70 25.42
C LEU A 52 -26.81 18.33 26.27
N ASP A 53 -27.01 17.03 26.55
CA ASP A 53 -28.11 16.53 27.37
C ASP A 53 -27.96 16.99 28.84
N ALA A 54 -26.73 17.15 29.33
CA ALA A 54 -26.43 17.71 30.64
C ALA A 54 -26.65 19.24 30.73
N GLY A 55 -26.76 19.93 29.59
CA GLY A 55 -26.91 21.38 29.51
C GLY A 55 -25.62 22.18 29.79
N ASP A 56 -24.49 21.50 29.97
CA ASP A 56 -23.19 22.10 30.23
C ASP A 56 -22.07 21.29 29.57
N LEU A 57 -21.33 21.95 28.67
CA LEU A 57 -20.19 21.39 27.92
C LEU A 57 -18.84 21.70 28.58
N THR A 58 -18.85 22.53 29.62
CA THR A 58 -17.69 23.08 30.32
C THR A 58 -17.54 22.53 31.73
N GLY A 59 -18.62 22.04 32.34
CA GLY A 59 -18.62 21.40 33.63
C GLY A 59 -18.24 19.91 33.60
N ASP A 60 -17.95 19.39 34.79
CA ASP A 60 -17.53 18.01 35.07
C ASP A 60 -18.74 17.04 35.12
N VAL A 61 -19.69 17.21 34.20
CA VAL A 61 -21.03 16.59 34.30
C VAL A 61 -21.09 15.20 33.66
N VAL A 62 -20.04 14.77 32.98
CA VAL A 62 -19.95 13.52 32.21
C VAL A 62 -18.63 12.81 32.52
N ASP A 63 -18.63 11.47 32.46
CA ASP A 63 -17.45 10.59 32.55
C ASP A 63 -16.46 10.92 31.40
N THR A 64 -15.67 11.97 31.62
CA THR A 64 -14.80 12.61 30.62
C THR A 64 -13.34 12.42 31.00
N ILE A 65 -12.50 12.22 29.99
CA ILE A 65 -11.07 11.89 30.20
C ILE A 65 -10.29 13.15 30.61
N THR A 66 -10.69 14.32 30.10
CA THR A 66 -10.07 15.62 30.40
C THR A 66 -10.84 16.49 31.40
N GLY A 67 -11.94 15.98 31.99
CA GLY A 67 -12.77 16.70 32.96
C GLY A 67 -13.73 17.74 32.35
N SER A 68 -13.84 17.80 31.02
CA SER A 68 -14.92 18.53 30.34
C SER A 68 -15.25 17.91 28.98
N PRO A 69 -16.53 17.87 28.57
CA PRO A 69 -16.93 17.41 27.24
C PRO A 69 -16.23 18.14 26.10
N MET A 70 -15.98 19.46 26.26
CA MET A 70 -15.27 20.27 25.28
C MET A 70 -13.79 19.90 25.15
N GLY A 71 -13.13 19.57 26.26
CA GLY A 71 -11.74 19.11 26.27
C GLY A 71 -11.57 17.76 25.55
N ASP A 72 -12.48 16.83 25.79
CA ASP A 72 -12.47 15.52 25.14
C ASP A 72 -12.71 15.66 23.62
N LEU A 73 -13.59 16.57 23.21
CA LEU A 73 -13.83 16.85 21.80
C LEU A 73 -12.58 17.40 21.09
N GLN A 74 -11.83 18.29 21.75
CA GLN A 74 -10.55 18.79 21.24
C GLN A 74 -9.50 17.66 21.16
N MET A 75 -9.45 16.78 22.16
CA MET A 75 -8.56 15.62 22.17
C MET A 75 -8.89 14.66 21.01
N TYR A 76 -10.16 14.34 20.79
CA TYR A 76 -10.59 13.50 19.65
C TYR A 76 -10.25 14.17 18.32
N GLY A 77 -10.45 15.48 18.19
CA GLY A 77 -10.06 16.24 17.00
C GLY A 77 -8.55 16.18 16.73
N ALA A 78 -7.73 16.38 17.76
CA ALA A 78 -6.27 16.25 17.66
C ALA A 78 -5.85 14.81 17.26
N LEU A 79 -6.48 13.80 17.87
CA LEU A 79 -6.21 12.40 17.57
C LEU A 79 -6.60 12.04 16.12
N MET A 80 -7.70 12.58 15.61
CA MET A 80 -8.09 12.42 14.19
C MET A 80 -7.04 12.99 13.25
N VAL A 81 -6.48 14.17 13.54
CA VAL A 81 -5.40 14.76 12.73
C VAL A 81 -4.17 13.86 12.74
N VAL A 82 -3.77 13.35 13.92
CA VAL A 82 -2.63 12.43 14.05
C VAL A 82 -2.87 11.14 13.26
N LEU A 83 -4.06 10.54 13.37
CA LEU A 83 -4.41 9.36 12.59
C LEU A 83 -4.43 9.63 11.08
N GLY A 84 -4.89 10.81 10.65
CA GLY A 84 -4.85 11.22 9.25
C GLY A 84 -3.42 11.29 8.69
N ILE A 85 -2.50 11.89 9.46
CA ILE A 85 -1.08 11.95 9.11
C ILE A 85 -0.47 10.53 9.08
N ALA A 86 -0.80 9.69 10.06
CA ALA A 86 -0.34 8.31 10.11
C ALA A 86 -0.85 7.49 8.91
N GLN A 87 -2.14 7.62 8.57
CA GLN A 87 -2.74 6.99 7.40
C GLN A 87 -2.05 7.43 6.11
N TRP A 88 -1.80 8.73 5.96
CA TRP A 88 -1.07 9.25 4.81
C TRP A 88 0.34 8.66 4.72
N GLY A 89 1.09 8.68 5.82
CA GLY A 89 2.46 8.13 5.87
C GLY A 89 2.51 6.63 5.58
N MET A 90 1.60 5.84 6.16
CA MET A 90 1.50 4.40 5.90
C MET A 90 1.10 4.11 4.45
N SER A 91 0.14 4.86 3.90
CA SER A 91 -0.30 4.71 2.51
C SER A 91 0.80 5.07 1.52
N PHE A 92 1.56 6.13 1.81
CA PHE A 92 2.72 6.53 1.02
C PHE A 92 3.81 5.44 1.07
N GLY A 93 4.16 4.96 2.27
CA GLY A 93 5.14 3.90 2.45
C GLY A 93 4.74 2.61 1.73
N MET A 94 3.48 2.17 1.87
CA MET A 94 2.93 1.02 1.16
C MET A 94 3.15 1.15 -0.36
N ARG A 95 2.73 2.28 -0.95
CA ARG A 95 2.90 2.53 -2.39
C ARG A 95 4.37 2.52 -2.80
N TRP A 96 5.23 3.12 -1.98
CA TRP A 96 6.66 3.15 -2.23
C TRP A 96 7.27 1.74 -2.27
N PHE A 97 7.00 0.91 -1.26
CA PHE A 97 7.54 -0.45 -1.20
C PHE A 97 7.05 -1.34 -2.34
N ILE A 98 5.74 -1.31 -2.64
CA ILE A 98 5.16 -2.12 -3.71
C ILE A 98 5.67 -1.66 -5.09
N ALA A 99 5.64 -0.36 -5.38
CA ALA A 99 6.13 0.18 -6.65
C ALA A 99 7.63 -0.07 -6.82
N SER A 100 8.41 0.06 -5.74
CA SER A 100 9.83 -0.25 -5.74
C SER A 100 10.07 -1.72 -6.09
N ALA A 101 9.38 -2.66 -5.41
CA ALA A 101 9.50 -4.08 -5.70
C ALA A 101 9.20 -4.40 -7.17
N SER A 102 8.11 -3.85 -7.69
CA SER A 102 7.70 -4.00 -9.09
C SER A 102 8.78 -3.54 -10.08
N ARG A 103 9.36 -2.34 -9.89
CA ARG A 103 10.43 -1.81 -10.76
C ARG A 103 11.69 -2.65 -10.73
N PHE A 104 12.06 -3.19 -9.56
CA PHE A 104 13.24 -4.04 -9.46
C PHE A 104 13.03 -5.38 -10.17
N ILE A 105 11.86 -5.99 -10.01
CA ILE A 105 11.50 -7.22 -10.72
C ILE A 105 11.54 -6.99 -12.24
N GLU A 106 10.93 -5.91 -12.72
CA GLU A 106 10.96 -5.54 -14.15
C GLU A 106 12.39 -5.40 -14.68
N ARG A 107 13.24 -4.68 -13.95
CA ARG A 107 14.65 -4.48 -14.30
C ARG A 107 15.41 -5.80 -14.40
N ASP A 108 15.19 -6.69 -13.45
CA ASP A 108 15.88 -7.98 -13.38
C ASP A 108 15.43 -8.88 -14.54
N ILE A 109 14.12 -8.93 -14.85
CA ILE A 109 13.58 -9.65 -16.01
C ILE A 109 14.18 -9.12 -17.31
N ARG A 110 14.18 -7.79 -17.50
CA ARG A 110 14.73 -7.15 -18.71
C ARG A 110 16.22 -7.42 -18.86
N THR A 111 16.97 -7.40 -17.76
CA THR A 111 18.41 -7.68 -17.77
C THR A 111 18.71 -9.11 -18.20
N ILE A 112 17.94 -10.08 -17.70
CA ILE A 112 18.10 -11.50 -18.07
C ILE A 112 17.71 -11.72 -19.53
N TYR A 113 16.58 -11.16 -19.96
CA TYR A 113 16.09 -11.26 -21.33
C TYR A 113 17.12 -10.73 -22.34
N VAL A 114 17.63 -9.51 -22.12
CA VAL A 114 18.63 -8.90 -23.01
C VAL A 114 19.93 -9.69 -22.99
N ARG A 115 20.39 -10.14 -21.81
CA ARG A 115 21.60 -10.96 -21.70
C ARG A 115 21.48 -12.28 -22.47
N HIS A 116 20.31 -12.88 -22.48
CA HIS A 116 20.05 -14.10 -23.25
C HIS A 116 20.07 -13.81 -24.75
N ILE A 117 19.36 -12.78 -25.21
CA ILE A 117 19.29 -12.42 -26.63
C ILE A 117 20.66 -12.14 -27.23
N VAL A 118 21.51 -11.36 -26.55
CA VAL A 118 22.84 -10.99 -27.08
C VAL A 118 23.76 -12.20 -27.27
N ARG A 119 23.46 -13.35 -26.64
CA ARG A 119 24.25 -14.60 -26.78
C ARG A 119 23.74 -15.51 -27.90
N LEU A 120 22.63 -15.17 -28.56
CA LEU A 120 22.05 -15.99 -29.62
C LEU A 120 22.83 -15.85 -30.94
N PRO A 121 22.88 -16.91 -31.76
CA PRO A 121 23.57 -16.87 -33.05
C PRO A 121 22.83 -15.98 -34.05
N LEU A 122 23.56 -15.46 -35.04
CA LEU A 122 23.00 -14.57 -36.07
C LEU A 122 21.83 -15.22 -36.85
N SER A 123 21.85 -16.54 -37.03
CA SER A 123 20.78 -17.30 -37.69
C SER A 123 19.42 -17.14 -36.99
N PHE A 124 19.39 -16.95 -35.67
CA PHE A 124 18.17 -16.68 -34.92
C PHE A 124 17.54 -15.34 -35.35
N PHE A 125 18.37 -14.31 -35.50
CA PHE A 125 17.92 -12.97 -35.90
C PHE A 125 17.56 -12.86 -37.38
N GLN A 126 18.02 -13.80 -38.21
CA GLN A 126 17.57 -13.91 -39.60
C GLN A 126 16.17 -14.53 -39.70
N ALA A 127 15.78 -15.36 -38.72
CA ALA A 127 14.48 -16.02 -38.67
C ALA A 127 13.40 -15.21 -37.94
N GLN A 128 13.78 -14.23 -37.11
CA GLN A 128 12.87 -13.45 -36.26
C GLN A 128 12.99 -11.96 -36.55
N ARG A 129 11.86 -11.23 -36.59
CA ARG A 129 11.88 -9.77 -36.75
C ARG A 129 12.38 -9.12 -35.45
N VAL A 130 13.40 -8.26 -35.58
CA VAL A 130 13.95 -7.51 -34.44
C VAL A 130 12.88 -6.68 -33.72
N GLY A 131 11.90 -6.13 -34.46
CA GLY A 131 10.77 -5.39 -33.90
C GLY A 131 9.92 -6.24 -32.94
N ASP A 132 9.69 -7.51 -33.26
CA ASP A 132 8.92 -8.42 -32.40
C ASP A 132 9.69 -8.75 -31.12
N LEU A 133 11.02 -8.89 -31.22
CA LEU A 133 11.88 -9.11 -30.05
C LEU A 133 11.89 -7.89 -29.10
N MET A 134 11.87 -6.67 -29.65
CA MET A 134 11.78 -5.44 -28.86
C MET A 134 10.40 -5.29 -28.22
N ALA A 135 9.33 -5.57 -28.97
CA ALA A 135 7.97 -5.53 -28.44
C ALA A 135 7.79 -6.50 -27.26
N ARG A 136 8.36 -7.71 -27.33
CA ARG A 136 8.37 -8.64 -26.19
C ARG A 136 9.22 -8.13 -25.02
N ALA A 137 10.34 -7.46 -25.30
CA ALA A 137 11.21 -6.91 -24.26
C ALA A 137 10.56 -5.77 -23.46
N THR A 138 9.66 -5.01 -24.10
CA THR A 138 9.02 -3.85 -23.50
C THR A 138 7.58 -4.15 -23.11
N ASN A 139 6.73 -4.49 -24.07
CA ASN A 139 5.29 -4.53 -23.89
C ASN A 139 4.87 -5.75 -23.06
N ASP A 140 5.45 -6.92 -23.32
CA ASP A 140 5.11 -8.13 -22.55
C ASP A 140 5.63 -8.03 -21.11
N VAL A 141 6.84 -7.48 -20.91
CA VAL A 141 7.42 -7.25 -19.59
C VAL A 141 6.61 -6.21 -18.81
N GLU A 142 6.16 -5.14 -19.47
CA GLU A 142 5.29 -4.14 -18.86
C GLU A 142 3.89 -4.70 -18.56
N ALA A 143 3.35 -5.57 -19.41
CA ALA A 143 2.08 -6.24 -19.16
C ALA A 143 2.14 -7.10 -17.88
N ILE A 144 3.26 -7.78 -17.63
CA ILE A 144 3.51 -8.54 -16.40
C ILE A 144 3.60 -7.61 -15.18
N GLN A 145 4.17 -6.41 -15.33
CA GLN A 145 4.25 -5.43 -14.24
C GLN A 145 2.87 -4.88 -13.83
N ARG A 146 1.95 -4.72 -14.78
CA ARG A 146 0.62 -4.13 -14.52
C ARG A 146 -0.41 -5.12 -13.99
N PHE A 147 -0.16 -6.43 -14.14
CA PHE A 147 -1.03 -7.51 -13.67
C PHE A 147 -0.81 -7.81 -12.18
#